data_AF-A0A1I2B5N2-F1
#
_entry.id   AF-A0A1I2B5N2-F1
#
_cell.length_a   1.000
_cell.length_b   1.000
_cell.length_c   1.000
_cell.angle_alpha   90.00
_cell.angle_beta   90.00
_cell.angle_gamma   90.00
#
_symmetry.space_group_name_H-M   'P 1'
#
loop_
_entity.id
_entity.type
_entity.pdbx_description
1 polymer ?
#
loop_
_entity_poly.entity_id
_entity_poly.type
_entity_poly.pdbx_seq_one_letter_code
_entity_poly.pdbx_strand_id
1 'polypeptide(L)'
;MAEPHITLDPRTLTPVEQKLRGPLEDQLSSALQAATVKVEQHYAGESVEQVTAMLLEQARAGLHPDIAVGFHPDHEQLRHVAEVIVNRAH
;
A
#
# COMPACT_ATOMS: atom_id res chain seq x y z
N MET A 1 15.69 -7.94 -0.66
CA MET A 1 14.42 -7.63 0.00
C MET A 1 13.58 -6.90 -1.03
N ALA A 2 12.37 -7.36 -1.34
CA ALA A 2 11.46 -6.59 -2.20
C ALA A 2 10.76 -5.58 -1.30
N GLU A 3 11.37 -4.41 -1.14
CA GLU A 3 10.74 -3.29 -0.46
C GLU A 3 9.53 -2.90 -1.33
N PRO A 4 8.30 -2.98 -0.82
CA PRO A 4 7.15 -2.64 -1.62
C PRO A 4 7.11 -1.11 -1.77
N HIS A 5 7.75 -0.64 -2.83
CA HIS A 5 7.85 0.78 -3.14
C HIS A 5 6.58 1.18 -3.90
N ILE A 6 5.69 1.93 -3.24
CA ILE A 6 4.53 2.50 -3.91
C ILE A 6 4.96 3.83 -4.53
N THR A 7 5.06 3.83 -5.86
CA THR A 7 5.27 5.05 -6.63
C THR A 7 3.94 5.76 -6.80
N LEU A 8 3.83 6.97 -6.29
CA LEU A 8 2.65 7.80 -6.49
C LEU A 8 2.66 8.41 -7.90
N ASP A 9 1.56 8.27 -8.65
CA ASP A 9 1.49 8.81 -10.00
C ASP A 9 1.39 10.35 -9.97
N PRO A 10 2.33 11.08 -10.59
CA PRO A 10 2.38 12.53 -10.50
C PRO A 10 1.20 13.23 -11.19
N ARG A 11 0.39 12.52 -11.98
CA ARG A 11 -0.79 13.07 -12.66
C ARG A 11 -2.03 13.09 -11.77
N THR A 12 -2.03 12.31 -10.68
CA THR A 12 -3.13 12.27 -9.71
C THR A 12 -2.83 13.09 -8.45
N LEU A 13 -1.57 13.49 -8.24
CA LEU A 13 -1.14 14.26 -7.08
C LEU A 13 -1.43 15.76 -7.21
N THR A 14 -1.98 16.33 -6.14
CA THR A 14 -2.11 17.78 -5.97
C THR A 14 -0.74 18.45 -5.84
N PRO A 15 -0.63 19.78 -6.09
CA PRO A 15 0.63 20.50 -5.98
C PRO A 15 1.31 20.45 -4.60
N VAL A 16 0.57 20.17 -3.52
CA VAL A 16 1.16 19.97 -2.18
C VAL A 16 1.78 18.58 -2.06
N GLU A 17 1.13 17.56 -2.61
CA GLU A 17 1.61 16.18 -2.62
C GLU A 17 2.83 16.02 -3.53
N GLN A 18 2.90 16.75 -4.65
CA GLN A 18 4.11 16.79 -5.48
C GLN A 18 5.32 17.39 -4.73
N LYS A 19 5.10 18.39 -3.88
CA LYS A 19 6.16 18.96 -3.03
C LYS A 19 6.57 18.05 -1.89
N LEU A 20 5.63 17.25 -1.39
CA LEU A 20 5.83 16.31 -0.29
C LEU A 20 6.10 14.87 -0.78
N ARG A 21 6.37 14.67 -2.07
CA ARG A 21 6.46 13.33 -2.67
C ARG A 21 7.45 12.42 -1.95
N GLY A 22 8.65 12.90 -1.68
CA GLY A 22 9.67 12.13 -0.93
C GLY A 22 9.19 11.63 0.43
N PRO A 23 8.77 12.51 1.36
CA PRO A 23 8.22 12.06 2.64
C PRO A 23 6.89 11.29 2.52
N LEU A 24 6.08 11.52 1.48
CA LEU A 24 4.85 10.74 1.24
C LEU A 24 5.17 9.30 0.85
N GLU A 25 6.09 9.10 -0.09
CA GLU A 25 6.53 7.79 -0.57
C GLU A 25 7.14 6.98 0.59
N ASP A 26 7.91 7.62 1.46
CA ASP A 26 8.48 7.01 2.66
C ASP A 26 7.41 6.62 3.70
N GLN A 27 6.43 7.51 3.93
CA GLN A 27 5.30 7.24 4.81
C GLN A 27 4.40 6.12 4.27
N LEU A 28 4.14 6.11 2.96
CA LEU A 28 3.39 5.05 2.28
C LEU A 28 4.12 3.71 2.34
N SER A 29 5.42 3.71 2.06
CA SER A 29 6.24 2.50 2.14
C SER A 29 6.25 1.96 3.57
N SER A 30 6.39 2.84 4.57
CA SER A 30 6.32 2.46 5.99
C SER A 30 4.94 1.93 6.40
N ALA A 31 3.86 2.59 5.96
CA ALA A 31 2.49 2.17 6.24
C ALA A 31 2.17 0.82 5.59
N LEU A 32 2.59 0.62 4.33
CA LEU A 32 2.37 -0.62 3.60
C LEU A 32 3.22 -1.76 4.17
N GLN A 33 4.45 -1.49 4.59
CA GLN A 33 5.28 -2.47 5.27
C GLN A 33 4.66 -2.88 6.61
N ALA A 34 4.17 -1.93 7.41
CA ALA A 34 3.45 -2.23 8.65
C ALA A 34 2.15 -3.01 8.40
N ALA A 35 1.41 -2.67 7.34
CA ALA A 35 0.23 -3.40 6.91
C ALA A 35 0.57 -4.83 6.49
N THR A 36 1.65 -5.00 5.71
CA THR A 36 2.16 -6.30 5.27
C THR A 36 2.51 -7.18 6.45
N VAL A 37 3.29 -6.66 7.41
CA VAL A 37 3.67 -7.40 8.62
C VAL A 37 2.44 -7.77 9.45
N LYS A 38 1.45 -6.88 9.57
CA LYS A 38 0.19 -7.20 10.26
C LYS A 38 -0.59 -8.29 9.55
N VAL A 39 -0.73 -8.19 8.22
CA VAL A 39 -1.44 -9.21 7.44
C VAL A 39 -0.70 -10.54 7.52
N GLU A 40 0.64 -10.57 7.41
CA GLU A 40 1.44 -11.79 7.59
C GLU A 40 1.26 -12.40 8.99
N GLN A 41 1.21 -11.57 10.05
CA GLN A 41 1.00 -12.06 11.43
C GLN A 41 -0.41 -12.61 11.67
N HIS A 42 -1.40 -12.05 10.98
CA HIS A 42 -2.80 -12.46 11.09
C HIS A 42 -3.24 -13.40 9.96
N TYR A 43 -2.31 -13.80 9.09
CA TYR A 43 -2.60 -14.59 7.91
C TYR A 43 -3.12 -15.97 8.31
N ALA A 44 -4.37 -16.23 8.00
CA ALA A 44 -5.09 -17.47 8.30
C ALA A 44 -5.43 -18.27 7.03
N GLY A 45 -4.78 -17.95 5.90
CA GLY A 45 -5.09 -18.51 4.59
C GLY A 45 -6.03 -17.64 3.74
N GLU A 46 -6.04 -16.33 3.98
CA GLU A 46 -6.77 -15.38 3.14
C GLU A 46 -6.32 -15.43 1.67
N SER A 47 -7.28 -15.25 0.76
CA SER A 47 -6.97 -15.16 -0.68
C SER A 47 -6.27 -13.84 -1.00
N VAL A 48 -5.54 -13.82 -2.13
CA VAL A 48 -4.88 -12.63 -2.68
C VAL A 48 -5.82 -11.42 -2.71
N GLU A 49 -7.09 -11.60 -3.10
CA GLU A 49 -8.08 -10.50 -3.13
C GLU A 49 -8.39 -9.93 -1.73
N GLN A 50 -8.47 -10.78 -0.71
CA GLN A 50 -8.68 -10.36 0.68
C GLN A 50 -7.47 -9.58 1.20
N VAL A 51 -6.26 -10.11 0.97
CA VAL A 51 -5.01 -9.43 1.33
C VAL A 51 -4.87 -8.09 0.59
N THR A 52 -5.25 -8.04 -0.69
CA THR A 52 -5.26 -6.81 -1.50
C THR A 52 -6.20 -5.76 -0.90
N ALA A 53 -7.41 -6.15 -0.51
CA ALA A 53 -8.38 -5.26 0.13
C ALA A 53 -7.89 -4.75 1.50
N MET A 54 -7.28 -5.62 2.31
CA MET A 54 -6.70 -5.26 3.60
C MET A 54 -5.54 -4.27 3.44
N LEU A 55 -4.63 -4.52 2.49
CA LEU A 55 -3.53 -3.61 2.19
C LEU A 55 -4.05 -2.24 1.73
N LEU A 56 -5.07 -2.21 0.88
CA LEU A 56 -5.70 -0.97 0.41
C LEU A 56 -6.33 -0.18 1.57
N GLU A 57 -7.06 -0.86 2.47
CA GLU A 57 -7.70 -0.24 3.62
C GLU A 57 -6.66 0.29 4.61
N GLN A 58 -5.63 -0.50 4.93
CA GLN A 58 -4.54 -0.07 5.83
C GLN A 58 -3.72 1.07 5.23
N ALA A 59 -3.44 1.04 3.93
CA ALA A 59 -2.77 2.13 3.22
C ALA A 59 -3.61 3.41 3.28
N ARG A 60 -4.93 3.32 3.01
CA ARG A 60 -5.85 4.46 3.12
C ARG A 60 -5.96 4.99 4.54
N ALA A 61 -5.97 4.12 5.55
CA ALA A 61 -6.04 4.52 6.96
C ALA A 61 -4.75 5.22 7.44
N GLY A 62 -3.60 4.88 6.86
CA GLY A 62 -2.31 5.54 7.12
C GLY A 62 -2.11 6.85 6.36
N LEU A 63 -3.01 7.18 5.43
CA LEU A 63 -2.98 8.40 4.64
C LEU A 63 -3.87 9.48 5.27
N HIS A 64 -3.43 10.73 5.10
CA HIS A 64 -4.25 11.88 5.47
C HIS A 64 -5.54 11.89 4.62
N PRO A 65 -6.70 12.30 5.17
CA PRO A 65 -7.97 12.28 4.45
C PRO A 65 -7.95 13.08 3.14
N ASP A 66 -7.19 14.17 3.06
CA ASP A 66 -6.96 14.93 1.82
C ASP A 66 -6.24 14.12 0.74
N ILE A 67 -5.33 13.23 1.14
CA ILE A 67 -4.56 12.36 0.22
C ILE A 67 -5.37 11.12 -0.11
N ALA A 68 -6.09 10.54 0.85
CA ALA A 68 -6.91 9.35 0.66
C ALA A 68 -7.99 9.56 -0.41
N VAL A 69 -8.48 10.80 -0.58
CA VAL A 69 -9.43 11.18 -1.64
C VAL A 69 -8.81 11.13 -3.04
N GLY A 70 -7.52 11.46 -3.18
CA GLY A 70 -6.75 11.36 -4.42
C GLY A 70 -6.00 10.04 -4.59
N PHE A 71 -5.99 9.20 -3.56
CA PHE A 71 -5.21 7.97 -3.51
C PHE A 71 -5.87 6.85 -4.32
N HIS A 72 -5.44 6.75 -5.57
CA HIS A 72 -5.75 5.67 -6.49
C HIS A 72 -4.49 4.82 -6.70
N PRO A 73 -4.16 3.92 -5.77
CA PRO A 73 -3.05 2.99 -5.97
C PRO A 73 -3.38 2.07 -7.14
N ASP A 74 -2.34 1.68 -7.87
CA ASP A 74 -2.49 0.75 -8.96
C ASP A 74 -2.91 -0.61 -8.39
N HIS A 75 -4.14 -1.04 -8.72
CA HIS A 75 -4.72 -2.25 -8.16
C HIS A 75 -3.88 -3.48 -8.56
N GLU A 76 -3.25 -3.46 -9.73
CA GLU A 76 -2.36 -4.54 -10.15
C GLU A 76 -1.09 -4.60 -9.30
N GLN A 77 -0.50 -3.45 -8.92
CA GLN A 77 0.62 -3.44 -7.99
C GLN A 77 0.22 -3.97 -6.61
N LEU A 78 -0.90 -3.51 -6.06
CA LEU A 78 -1.38 -3.99 -4.75
C LEU A 78 -1.63 -5.50 -4.78
N ARG A 79 -2.24 -5.99 -5.86
CA ARG A 79 -2.44 -7.42 -6.08
C ARG A 79 -1.12 -8.17 -6.15
N HIS A 80 -0.12 -7.64 -6.84
CA HIS A 80 1.18 -8.28 -6.96
C HIS A 80 1.89 -8.38 -5.59
N VAL A 81 1.80 -7.33 -4.77
CA VAL A 81 2.30 -7.37 -3.38
C VAL A 81 1.53 -8.40 -2.56
N ALA A 82 0.20 -8.45 -2.67
CA ALA A 82 -0.63 -9.45 -2.02
C ALA A 82 -0.27 -10.89 -2.44
N GLU A 83 -0.02 -11.13 -3.73
CA GLU A 83 0.46 -12.42 -4.25
C GLU A 83 1.79 -12.81 -3.63
N VAL A 84 2.74 -11.88 -3.54
CA VAL A 84 4.04 -12.14 -2.91
C VAL A 84 3.88 -12.52 -1.44
N ILE A 85 2.99 -11.86 -0.70
CA ILE A 85 2.69 -12.16 0.70
C ILE A 85 2.08 -13.56 0.84
N VAL A 86 1.02 -13.83 0.09
CA VAL A 86 0.32 -15.13 0.08
C VAL A 86 1.27 -16.27 -0.28
N ASN A 87 2.12 -16.06 -1.29
CA ASN A 87 3.09 -17.04 -1.77
C ASN A 87 4.25 -17.26 -0.78
N ARG A 88 4.53 -16.31 0.11
CA ARG A 88 5.58 -16.42 1.14
C ARG A 88 5.07 -17.04 2.44
N ALA A 89 3.79 -16.85 2.74
CA ALA A 89 3.14 -17.42 3.92
C ALA A 89 2.70 -18.89 3.74
N HIS A 90 2.82 -19.43 2.52
CA HIS A 90 2.58 -20.83 2.15
C HIS A 90 3.88 -21.66 2.16
#